data_AF-I4EM06-F1
#
_entry.id   AF-I4EM06-F1
#
_cell.length_a   1.000
_cell.length_b   1.000
_cell.length_c   1.000
_cell.angle_alpha   90.00
_cell.angle_beta   90.00
_cell.angle_gamma   90.00
#
_symmetry.space_group_name_H-M   'P 1'
#
loop_
_entity.id
_entity.type
_entity.pdbx_description
1 polymer ?
#
loop_
_entity_poly.entity_id
_entity_poly.type
_entity_poly.pdbx_seq_one_letter_code
_entity_poly.pdbx_strand_id
1 'polypeptide(L)'
;MSDFAAAARNGKWGAINISLPLLPAASRRSPGPSGGLEIVRSLDPAHDLYLNDHRIDGLPVFPFAMAIELMAEVAAAGWPELEVRSIRQVRLLRGITVDRTGQPVRVTARPAAHEPGDGTRSGRYLDLTIASADEPRIVHYRSVVELGPRTTSGDLEEPDWPGGDPWTLDNATPFPMSVADAYRDWLFHGPLFQGITAVGAIGPTGARATLRHSSPQLCLNGGPAGDWLIDPVVIDSALQMQLLWARLHWNVTMLPSALQEYRRFRPLRREPRSPGGPNEAAGIRHELRIRPVSQPPICHADHYFYGSDGQLLGALTDMMGAGSAAFNRLAGAGRR
;
A
#
# COMPACT_ATOMS: atom_id res chain seq x y z
N MET A 1 4.74 -27.77 -18.33
CA MET A 1 5.96 -27.75 -17.48
C MET A 1 6.74 -26.48 -17.81
N SER A 2 6.13 -25.34 -17.47
CA SER A 2 6.42 -24.00 -17.98
C SER A 2 7.56 -23.31 -17.21
N ASP A 3 8.26 -22.40 -17.90
CA ASP A 3 9.23 -21.34 -17.53
C ASP A 3 9.66 -21.08 -16.07
N PHE A 4 8.90 -21.44 -15.03
CA PHE A 4 9.29 -21.28 -13.62
C PHE A 4 10.61 -21.97 -13.27
N ALA A 5 10.92 -23.08 -13.95
CA ALA A 5 12.14 -23.84 -13.67
C ALA A 5 13.41 -23.18 -14.25
N ALA A 6 13.33 -22.37 -15.30
CA ALA A 6 14.53 -21.85 -15.96
C ALA A 6 15.29 -20.82 -15.10
N ALA A 7 14.56 -19.97 -14.36
CA ALA A 7 15.17 -19.04 -13.40
C ALA A 7 15.68 -19.75 -12.13
N ALA A 8 14.93 -20.75 -11.64
CA ALA A 8 15.29 -21.50 -10.42
C ALA A 8 16.46 -22.48 -10.60
N ARG A 9 16.71 -23.00 -11.81
CA ARG A 9 17.64 -24.12 -12.05
C ARG A 9 19.12 -23.81 -11.92
N ASN A 10 19.54 -22.55 -11.89
CA ASN A 10 20.97 -22.22 -11.86
C ASN A 10 21.50 -21.71 -10.52
N GLY A 11 20.68 -21.56 -9.47
CA GLY A 11 21.13 -21.09 -8.15
C GLY A 11 21.83 -19.72 -8.15
N LYS A 12 21.91 -19.06 -9.30
CA LYS A 12 22.49 -17.74 -9.53
C LYS A 12 21.33 -16.78 -9.69
N TRP A 13 20.76 -16.37 -8.56
CA TRP A 13 20.08 -15.09 -8.49
C TRP A 13 21.17 -14.05 -8.78
N GLY A 14 21.30 -13.64 -10.04
CA GLY A 14 22.30 -12.66 -10.46
C GLY A 14 22.16 -11.37 -9.65
N ALA A 15 23.22 -10.55 -9.62
CA ALA A 15 23.18 -9.25 -8.96
C ALA A 15 21.94 -8.48 -9.46
N ILE A 16 20.99 -8.21 -8.55
CA ILE A 16 19.74 -7.53 -8.87
C ILE A 16 20.08 -6.07 -9.16
N ASN A 17 19.77 -5.60 -10.36
CA ASN A 17 19.98 -4.20 -10.77
C ASN A 17 18.75 -3.30 -10.49
N ILE A 18 17.82 -3.79 -9.67
CA ILE A 18 16.66 -3.06 -9.17
C ILE A 18 16.86 -2.85 -7.67
N SER A 19 16.94 -1.59 -7.26
CA SER A 19 16.96 -1.21 -5.85
C SER A 19 15.54 -1.30 -5.29
N LEU A 20 15.34 -2.20 -4.34
CA LEU A 20 14.06 -2.49 -3.70
C LEU A 20 14.19 -2.11 -2.22
N PRO A 21 13.66 -0.94 -1.80
CA PRO A 21 14.00 -0.34 -0.51
C PRO A 21 13.65 -1.17 0.73
N LEU A 22 12.52 -1.91 0.74
CA LEU A 22 12.14 -2.80 1.85
C LEU A 22 12.90 -4.13 1.84
N LEU A 23 13.78 -4.36 0.86
CA LEU A 23 14.66 -5.53 0.75
C LEU A 23 16.14 -5.15 0.91
N PRO A 24 16.59 -4.69 2.10
CA PRO A 24 17.97 -4.31 2.32
C PRO A 24 18.93 -5.49 2.13
N ALA A 25 20.23 -5.22 1.96
CA ALA A 25 21.25 -6.23 1.71
C ALA A 25 21.33 -7.33 2.79
N ALA A 26 20.90 -7.03 4.03
CA ALA A 26 20.81 -8.00 5.12
C ALA A 26 19.69 -9.05 4.94
N SER A 27 18.76 -8.84 4.00
CA SER A 27 17.67 -9.78 3.72
C SER A 27 18.24 -11.08 3.16
N ARG A 28 17.84 -12.21 3.74
CA ARG A 28 18.27 -13.53 3.26
C ARG A 28 17.31 -14.00 2.18
N ARG A 29 17.86 -14.36 1.03
CA ARG A 29 17.10 -14.90 -0.11
C ARG A 29 17.39 -16.38 -0.27
N SER A 30 16.37 -17.17 -0.55
CA SER A 30 16.50 -18.60 -0.81
C SER A 30 15.48 -19.03 -1.87
N PRO A 31 15.75 -20.13 -2.59
CA PRO A 31 14.72 -20.77 -3.40
C PRO A 31 13.52 -21.16 -2.53
N GLY A 32 12.33 -20.72 -2.95
CA GLY A 32 11.07 -21.13 -2.34
C GLY A 32 10.53 -22.43 -2.95
N PRO A 33 9.46 -23.01 -2.37
CA PRO A 33 8.79 -24.17 -2.93
C PRO A 33 8.34 -23.94 -4.38
N SER A 34 8.37 -25.00 -5.20
CA SER A 34 7.87 -25.01 -6.58
C SER A 34 8.49 -23.95 -7.52
N GLY A 35 9.76 -23.60 -7.30
CA GLY A 35 10.46 -22.59 -8.11
C GLY A 35 10.09 -21.15 -7.76
N GLY A 36 9.54 -20.93 -6.56
CA GLY A 36 9.29 -19.61 -6.01
C GLY A 36 10.53 -18.95 -5.39
N LEU A 37 10.31 -17.79 -4.78
CA LEU A 37 11.30 -17.04 -4.02
C LEU A 37 10.86 -16.97 -2.55
N GLU A 38 11.81 -17.16 -1.64
CA GLU A 38 11.65 -16.85 -0.22
C GLU A 38 12.62 -15.73 0.17
N ILE A 39 12.11 -14.77 0.94
CA ILE A 39 12.92 -13.72 1.57
C ILE A 39 12.61 -13.67 3.06
N VAL A 40 13.66 -13.71 3.88
CA VAL A 40 13.57 -13.41 5.30
C VAL A 40 14.22 -12.07 5.58
N ARG A 41 13.48 -11.16 6.22
CA ARG A 41 13.98 -9.86 6.68
C ARG A 41 13.51 -9.58 8.11
N SER A 42 14.21 -8.70 8.81
CA SER A 42 13.74 -8.17 10.09
C SER A 42 13.01 -6.84 9.86
N LEU A 43 11.88 -6.65 10.53
CA LEU A 43 11.27 -5.35 10.75
C LEU A 43 11.94 -4.75 12.00
N ASP A 44 12.51 -3.55 11.89
CA ASP A 44 13.32 -2.96 12.95
C ASP A 44 13.06 -1.45 13.05
N PRO A 45 12.50 -0.92 14.15
CA PRO A 45 12.23 0.52 14.30
C PRO A 45 13.46 1.45 14.17
N ALA A 46 14.68 0.92 14.30
CA ALA A 46 15.91 1.69 14.08
C ALA A 46 16.28 1.82 12.59
N HIS A 47 15.81 0.88 11.76
CA HIS A 47 15.98 0.89 10.31
C HIS A 47 14.71 1.36 9.58
N ASP A 48 13.59 0.71 9.86
CA ASP A 48 12.23 1.01 9.39
C ASP A 48 11.64 2.19 10.18
N LEU A 49 12.13 3.40 9.90
CA LEU A 49 11.75 4.62 10.65
C LEU A 49 10.25 4.88 10.67
N TYR A 50 9.51 4.45 9.65
CA TYR A 50 8.05 4.51 9.59
C TYR A 50 7.36 3.80 10.76
N LEU A 51 7.98 2.78 11.38
CA LEU A 51 7.44 2.10 12.57
C LEU A 51 7.35 3.03 13.79
N ASN A 52 8.12 4.12 13.81
CA ASN A 52 8.03 5.11 14.88
C ASN A 52 6.77 5.97 14.76
N ASP A 53 6.20 6.08 13.56
CA ASP A 53 5.05 6.93 13.25
C ASP A 53 3.77 6.13 12.93
N HIS A 54 3.84 4.81 12.85
CA HIS A 54 2.66 3.94 12.77
C HIS A 54 2.53 3.11 14.04
N ARG A 55 1.91 3.72 15.05
CA ARG A 55 1.78 3.16 16.39
C ARG A 55 0.32 3.02 16.80
N ILE A 56 -0.04 1.84 17.30
CA ILE A 56 -1.37 1.54 17.83
C ILE A 56 -1.21 1.28 19.33
N ASP A 57 -1.94 2.03 20.16
CA ASP A 57 -1.77 2.01 21.63
C ASP A 57 -0.29 2.20 22.07
N GLY A 58 0.45 3.03 21.33
CA GLY A 58 1.87 3.33 21.59
C GLY A 58 2.87 2.28 21.09
N LEU A 59 2.40 1.14 20.61
CA LEU A 59 3.24 0.05 20.10
C LEU A 59 3.45 0.20 18.58
N PRO A 60 4.69 0.06 18.07
CA PRO A 60 4.95 -0.03 16.63
C PRO A 60 4.20 -1.21 16.01
N VAL A 61 3.43 -0.93 14.96
CA VAL A 61 2.69 -1.94 14.20
C VAL A 61 3.07 -1.84 12.74
N PHE A 62 3.36 -2.97 12.10
CA PHE A 62 3.66 -3.00 10.67
C PHE A 62 2.42 -2.54 9.86
N PRO A 63 2.52 -1.46 9.08
CA PRO A 63 1.37 -0.91 8.36
C PRO A 63 0.87 -1.85 7.27
N PHE A 64 -0.45 -1.87 7.05
CA PHE A 64 -1.07 -2.62 5.95
C PHE A 64 -0.51 -2.19 4.58
N ALA A 65 -0.29 -0.89 4.40
CA ALA A 65 0.28 -0.36 3.16
C ALA A 65 1.75 -0.75 2.94
N MET A 66 2.55 -0.85 4.01
CA MET A 66 3.93 -1.35 3.93
C MET A 66 3.98 -2.84 3.61
N ALA A 67 3.00 -3.62 4.09
CA ALA A 67 2.86 -5.03 3.73
C ALA A 67 2.57 -5.21 2.23
N ILE A 68 1.74 -4.33 1.64
CA ILE A 68 1.49 -4.29 0.21
C ILE A 68 2.80 -4.05 -0.57
N GLU A 69 3.56 -3.02 -0.19
CA GLU A 69 4.83 -2.70 -0.87
C GLU A 69 5.85 -3.83 -0.70
N LEU A 70 6.00 -4.41 0.49
CA LEU A 70 6.92 -5.51 0.73
C LEU A 70 6.60 -6.73 -0.15
N MET A 71 5.31 -7.07 -0.31
CA MET A 71 4.90 -8.14 -1.22
C MET A 71 5.19 -7.79 -2.69
N ALA A 72 4.94 -6.55 -3.11
CA ALA A 72 5.29 -6.08 -4.45
C ALA A 72 6.80 -6.16 -4.73
N GLU A 73 7.64 -5.72 -3.80
CA GLU A 73 9.09 -5.78 -3.92
C GLU A 73 9.60 -7.23 -3.98
N VAL A 74 9.06 -8.14 -3.16
CA VAL A 74 9.45 -9.56 -3.20
C VAL A 74 9.09 -10.20 -4.54
N ALA A 75 7.93 -9.86 -5.10
CA ALA A 75 7.58 -10.29 -6.46
C ALA A 75 8.55 -9.71 -7.50
N ALA A 76 8.87 -8.42 -7.46
CA ALA A 76 9.83 -7.80 -8.38
C ALA A 76 11.24 -8.37 -8.26
N ALA A 77 11.67 -8.77 -7.06
CA ALA A 77 12.97 -9.39 -6.82
C ALA A 77 13.12 -10.77 -7.47
N GLY A 78 12.02 -11.54 -7.57
CA GLY A 78 12.03 -12.88 -8.16
C GLY A 78 11.99 -12.89 -9.69
N TRP A 79 11.43 -11.84 -10.30
CA TRP A 79 11.22 -11.72 -11.75
C TRP A 79 11.57 -10.30 -12.22
N PRO A 80 12.87 -9.92 -12.16
CA PRO A 80 13.30 -8.55 -12.40
C PRO A 80 13.08 -8.06 -13.83
N GLU A 81 12.85 -8.94 -14.80
CA GLU A 81 12.52 -8.59 -16.18
C GLU A 81 11.08 -8.07 -16.34
N LEU A 82 10.20 -8.36 -15.39
CA LEU A 82 8.79 -7.96 -15.37
C LEU A 82 8.57 -6.75 -14.47
N GLU A 83 7.37 -6.17 -14.55
CA GLU A 83 6.92 -5.13 -13.62
C GLU A 83 5.64 -5.51 -12.90
N VAL A 84 5.50 -5.01 -11.66
CA VAL A 84 4.29 -5.15 -10.86
C VAL A 84 3.15 -4.33 -11.48
N ARG A 85 2.07 -5.01 -11.87
CA ARG A 85 0.87 -4.44 -12.48
C ARG A 85 -0.24 -4.24 -11.47
N SER A 86 -0.46 -5.24 -10.62
CA SER A 86 -1.47 -5.21 -9.58
C SER A 86 -1.09 -6.09 -8.40
N ILE A 87 -1.71 -5.81 -7.26
CA ILE A 87 -1.74 -6.69 -6.10
C ILE A 87 -3.20 -6.87 -5.68
N ARG A 88 -3.63 -8.12 -5.56
CA ARG A 88 -5.02 -8.53 -5.49
C ARG A 88 -5.27 -9.39 -4.28
N GLN A 89 -6.52 -9.42 -3.83
CA GLN A 89 -7.01 -10.27 -2.75
C GLN A 89 -6.14 -10.17 -1.49
N VAL A 90 -5.64 -8.96 -1.17
CA VAL A 90 -4.84 -8.73 0.02
C VAL A 90 -5.72 -8.99 1.23
N ARG A 91 -5.24 -9.78 2.18
CA ARG A 91 -5.92 -10.06 3.45
C ARG A 91 -4.93 -9.91 4.59
N LEU A 92 -5.29 -9.10 5.59
CA LEU A 92 -4.68 -9.10 6.90
C LEU A 92 -5.33 -10.20 7.74
N LEU A 93 -4.55 -11.22 8.08
CA LEU A 93 -4.97 -12.35 8.92
C LEU A 93 -4.59 -12.13 10.39
N ARG A 94 -3.40 -11.56 10.61
CA ARG A 94 -2.89 -11.23 11.95
C ARG A 94 -1.92 -10.06 11.88
N GLY A 95 -2.19 -8.99 12.64
CA GLY A 95 -1.30 -7.84 12.75
C GLY A 95 0.09 -8.22 13.27
N ILE A 96 1.10 -7.44 12.87
CA ILE A 96 2.49 -7.61 13.33
C ILE A 96 2.82 -6.41 14.22
N THR A 97 3.00 -6.67 15.51
CA THR A 97 3.60 -5.70 16.44
C THR A 97 5.10 -5.91 16.44
N VAL A 98 5.87 -4.82 16.39
CA VAL A 98 7.33 -4.88 16.34
C VAL A 98 7.87 -4.36 17.67
N ASP A 99 8.63 -5.21 18.36
CA ASP A 99 9.31 -4.80 19.59
C ASP A 99 10.67 -4.15 19.31
N ARG A 100 11.40 -3.81 20.37
CA ARG A 100 12.71 -3.14 20.26
C ARG A 100 13.82 -4.03 19.70
N THR A 101 13.66 -5.34 19.71
CA THR A 101 14.62 -6.31 19.15
C THR A 101 14.37 -6.59 17.68
N GLY A 102 13.26 -6.05 17.14
CA GLY A 102 12.82 -6.28 15.79
C GLY A 102 12.00 -7.55 15.66
N GLN A 103 11.30 -7.69 14.53
CA GLN A 103 10.42 -8.82 14.25
C GLN A 103 10.81 -9.44 12.91
N PRO A 104 11.42 -10.64 12.91
CA PRO A 104 11.74 -11.32 11.67
C PRO A 104 10.46 -11.85 10.99
N VAL A 105 10.35 -11.57 9.70
CA VAL A 105 9.26 -12.00 8.84
C VAL A 105 9.81 -12.77 7.64
N ARG A 106 9.06 -13.80 7.23
CA ARG A 106 9.30 -14.56 6.01
C ARG A 106 8.26 -14.17 4.98
N VAL A 107 8.71 -13.72 3.82
CA VAL A 107 7.86 -13.48 2.65
C VAL A 107 8.12 -14.58 1.63
N THR A 108 7.07 -15.26 1.18
CA THR A 108 7.18 -16.26 0.11
C THR A 108 6.38 -15.81 -1.10
N ALA A 109 6.95 -15.97 -2.29
CA ALA A 109 6.29 -15.75 -3.56
C ALA A 109 6.39 -17.04 -4.38
N ARG A 110 5.26 -17.57 -4.84
CA ARG A 110 5.21 -18.79 -5.65
C ARG A 110 4.25 -18.61 -6.81
N PRO A 111 4.43 -19.32 -7.94
CA PRO A 111 3.41 -19.41 -8.98
C PRO A 111 2.01 -19.55 -8.38
N ALA A 112 1.08 -18.68 -8.77
CA ALA A 112 -0.31 -18.84 -8.37
C ALA A 112 -0.85 -20.13 -8.99
N ALA A 113 -1.60 -20.90 -8.20
CA ALA A 113 -2.20 -22.14 -8.69
C ALA A 113 -3.34 -21.87 -9.69
N HIS A 114 -3.95 -20.69 -9.63
CA HIS A 114 -5.06 -20.27 -10.47
C HIS A 114 -4.87 -18.80 -10.84
N GLU A 115 -5.18 -18.45 -12.09
CA GLU A 115 -5.28 -17.04 -12.49
C GLU A 115 -6.52 -16.43 -11.82
N PRO A 116 -6.39 -15.33 -11.07
CA PRO A 116 -7.56 -14.69 -10.48
C PRO A 116 -8.33 -13.92 -11.57
N GLY A 117 -9.63 -14.16 -11.69
CA GLY A 117 -10.50 -13.44 -12.64
C GLY A 117 -10.98 -14.32 -13.80
N ASP A 118 -11.39 -13.68 -14.89
CA ASP A 118 -12.05 -14.28 -16.06
C ASP A 118 -11.07 -14.72 -17.17
N GLY A 119 -9.75 -14.68 -16.91
CA GLY A 119 -8.72 -15.07 -17.88
C GLY A 119 -8.43 -14.04 -18.97
N THR A 120 -8.97 -12.81 -18.87
CA THR A 120 -8.76 -11.75 -19.87
C THR A 120 -7.38 -11.09 -19.80
N ARG A 121 -6.63 -11.29 -18.71
CA ARG A 121 -5.34 -10.64 -18.45
C ARG A 121 -4.17 -11.62 -18.62
N SER A 122 -3.23 -11.29 -19.49
CA SER A 122 -2.07 -12.12 -19.86
C SER A 122 -0.86 -12.05 -18.91
N GLY A 123 -1.06 -11.60 -17.67
CA GLY A 123 0.00 -11.44 -16.67
C GLY A 123 0.47 -12.76 -16.04
N ARG A 124 1.66 -12.76 -15.45
CA ARG A 124 2.11 -13.84 -14.56
C ARG A 124 1.60 -13.57 -13.15
N TYR A 125 0.97 -14.56 -12.52
CA TYR A 125 0.41 -14.42 -11.18
C TYR A 125 1.23 -15.17 -10.13
N LEU A 126 1.42 -14.53 -8.99
CA LEU A 126 2.16 -15.08 -7.85
C LEU A 126 1.30 -15.03 -6.59
N ASP A 127 1.18 -16.17 -5.90
CA ASP A 127 0.66 -16.20 -4.53
C ASP A 127 1.76 -15.72 -3.59
N LEU A 128 1.46 -14.71 -2.77
CA LEU A 128 2.37 -14.19 -1.75
C LEU A 128 1.82 -14.37 -0.34
N THR A 129 2.73 -14.62 0.61
CA THR A 129 2.43 -14.61 2.04
C THR A 129 3.52 -13.88 2.80
N ILE A 130 3.13 -13.15 3.85
CA ILE A 130 4.03 -12.70 4.93
C ILE A 130 3.68 -13.52 6.16
N ALA A 131 4.64 -14.26 6.69
CA ALA A 131 4.51 -15.11 7.87
C ALA A 131 5.59 -14.79 8.91
N SER A 132 5.39 -15.23 10.15
CA SER A 132 6.47 -15.20 11.15
C SER A 132 7.66 -16.04 10.66
N ALA A 133 8.88 -15.51 10.79
CA ALA A 133 10.07 -16.23 10.32
C ALA A 133 10.34 -17.52 11.11
N ASP A 134 10.11 -17.50 12.42
CA ASP A 134 10.40 -18.64 13.29
C ASP A 134 9.25 -19.65 13.34
N GLU A 135 8.02 -19.20 13.09
CA GLU A 135 6.84 -20.06 12.99
C GLU A 135 6.01 -19.77 11.71
N PRO A 136 6.43 -20.29 10.54
CA PRO A 136 5.79 -19.98 9.26
C PRO A 136 4.29 -20.35 9.14
N ARG A 137 3.74 -21.13 10.09
CA ARG A 137 2.30 -21.41 10.17
C ARG A 137 1.49 -20.18 10.60
N ILE A 138 2.12 -19.21 11.27
CA ILE A 138 1.50 -17.92 11.61
C ILE A 138 1.62 -17.00 10.39
N VAL A 139 0.59 -17.01 9.55
CA VAL A 139 0.49 -16.11 8.40
C VAL A 139 -0.16 -14.79 8.84
N HIS A 140 0.51 -13.69 8.50
CA HIS A 140 0.05 -12.33 8.80
C HIS A 140 -0.70 -11.71 7.62
N TYR A 141 -0.13 -11.86 6.42
CA TYR A 141 -0.71 -11.33 5.18
C TYR A 141 -0.68 -12.37 4.08
N ARG A 142 -1.63 -12.27 3.15
CA ARG A 142 -1.58 -12.96 1.86
C ARG A 142 -2.09 -12.06 0.75
N SER A 143 -1.65 -12.30 -0.47
CA SER A 143 -2.13 -11.62 -1.67
C SER A 143 -1.82 -12.43 -2.93
N VAL A 144 -2.30 -11.95 -4.08
CA VAL A 144 -1.84 -12.37 -5.39
C VAL A 144 -1.23 -11.16 -6.12
N VAL A 145 0.00 -11.25 -6.60
CA VAL A 145 0.63 -10.19 -7.41
C VAL A 145 0.56 -10.57 -8.89
N GLU A 146 0.17 -9.62 -9.73
CA GLU A 146 0.22 -9.72 -11.20
C GLU A 146 1.47 -9.01 -11.71
N LEU A 147 2.31 -9.74 -12.44
CA LEU A 147 3.47 -9.24 -13.15
C LEU A 147 3.20 -9.22 -14.65
N GLY A 148 3.70 -8.21 -15.35
CA GLY A 148 3.57 -8.09 -16.81
C GLY A 148 4.86 -7.60 -17.48
N PRO A 149 4.95 -7.68 -18.81
CA PRO A 149 6.08 -7.12 -19.57
C PRO A 149 6.22 -5.63 -19.28
N ARG A 150 7.43 -5.09 -19.23
CA ARG A 150 7.64 -3.64 -19.02
C ARG A 150 7.05 -2.83 -20.17
N THR A 151 6.26 -1.79 -19.88
CA THR A 151 5.86 -0.81 -20.90
C THR A 151 6.94 0.26 -21.08
N THR A 152 7.19 0.67 -22.32
CA THR A 152 8.22 1.67 -22.65
C THR A 152 7.92 3.06 -22.10
N SER A 153 6.65 3.41 -21.91
CA SER A 153 6.21 4.64 -21.22
C SER A 153 6.15 4.49 -19.69
N GLY A 154 6.14 3.26 -19.16
CA GLY A 154 5.78 2.99 -17.76
C GLY A 154 4.29 3.16 -17.46
N ASP A 155 3.50 3.52 -18.48
CA ASP A 155 2.06 3.62 -18.42
C ASP A 155 1.46 2.27 -18.82
N LEU A 156 0.41 1.90 -18.12
CA LEU A 156 -0.48 0.82 -18.51
C LEU A 156 -1.67 1.41 -19.24
N GLU A 157 -2.15 0.67 -20.24
CA GLU A 157 -3.43 1.01 -20.84
C GLU A 157 -4.50 1.09 -19.73
N GLU A 158 -5.38 2.07 -19.87
CA GLU A 158 -6.51 2.34 -18.97
C GLU A 158 -7.84 1.66 -19.39
N PRO A 159 -7.95 0.76 -20.39
CA PRO A 159 -9.23 0.55 -21.06
C PRO A 159 -10.24 -0.02 -20.07
N ASP A 160 -11.41 0.63 -20.02
CA ASP A 160 -12.59 0.26 -19.25
C ASP A 160 -12.41 0.18 -17.72
N TRP A 161 -11.48 0.95 -17.14
CA TRP A 161 -11.47 1.10 -15.67
C TRP A 161 -12.68 1.95 -15.23
N PRO A 162 -13.60 1.45 -14.38
CA PRO A 162 -14.82 2.16 -13.99
C PRO A 162 -14.56 3.46 -13.18
N GLY A 163 -13.30 3.72 -12.80
CA GLY A 163 -12.87 4.97 -12.19
C GLY A 163 -12.75 6.16 -13.14
N GLY A 164 -12.75 5.93 -14.46
CA GLY A 164 -12.63 6.98 -15.48
C GLY A 164 -13.89 7.83 -15.67
N ASP A 165 -15.04 7.34 -15.21
CA ASP A 165 -16.30 8.08 -15.32
C ASP A 165 -16.33 9.30 -14.38
N PRO A 166 -16.93 10.43 -14.81
CA PRO A 166 -17.14 11.59 -13.96
C PRO A 166 -17.92 11.21 -12.70
N TRP A 167 -17.25 11.22 -11.55
CA TRP A 167 -17.88 10.96 -10.27
C TRP A 167 -18.29 12.26 -9.58
N THR A 168 -19.55 12.32 -9.17
CA THR A 168 -20.09 13.42 -8.38
C THR A 168 -20.13 13.00 -6.92
N LEU A 169 -19.61 13.87 -6.05
CA LEU A 169 -19.70 13.69 -4.60
C LEU A 169 -21.00 14.33 -4.12
N ASP A 170 -21.96 13.50 -3.71
CA ASP A 170 -23.29 13.94 -3.31
C ASP A 170 -23.26 14.63 -1.95
N ASN A 171 -24.06 15.70 -1.80
CA ASN A 171 -24.19 16.47 -0.56
C ASN A 171 -22.84 16.83 0.07
N ALA A 172 -21.86 17.15 -0.78
CA ALA A 172 -20.51 17.45 -0.35
C ALA A 172 -20.47 18.75 0.46
N THR A 173 -19.78 18.72 1.59
CA THR A 173 -19.53 19.88 2.44
C THR A 173 -18.03 20.04 2.68
N PRO A 174 -17.57 21.25 3.07
CA PRO A 174 -16.21 21.40 3.58
C PRO A 174 -15.98 20.47 4.78
N PHE A 175 -14.78 19.90 4.88
CA PHE A 175 -14.41 19.10 6.04
C PHE A 175 -14.46 19.97 7.32
N PRO A 176 -15.05 19.49 8.43
CA PRO A 176 -15.45 20.37 9.54
C PRO A 176 -14.30 20.84 10.44
N MET A 177 -13.06 20.47 10.14
CA MET A 177 -11.87 20.87 10.91
C MET A 177 -10.64 20.95 10.01
N SER A 178 -9.53 21.48 10.53
CA SER A 178 -8.27 21.46 9.77
C SER A 178 -7.69 20.04 9.68
N VAL A 179 -6.83 19.80 8.69
CA VAL A 179 -6.10 18.52 8.56
C VAL A 179 -5.21 18.26 9.78
N ALA A 180 -4.59 19.29 10.34
CA ALA A 180 -3.79 19.18 11.55
C ALA A 180 -4.63 18.77 12.78
N ASP A 181 -5.83 19.33 12.92
CA ASP A 181 -6.78 18.91 13.97
C ASP A 181 -7.21 17.46 13.77
N ALA A 182 -7.47 17.04 12.53
CA ALA A 182 -7.84 15.66 12.21
C ALA A 182 -6.74 14.67 12.60
N TYR A 183 -5.48 14.99 12.27
CA TYR A 183 -4.33 14.19 12.69
C TYR A 183 -4.17 14.12 14.20
N ARG A 184 -4.38 15.23 14.90
CA ARG A 184 -4.27 15.31 16.35
C ARG A 184 -5.39 14.55 17.05
N ASP A 185 -6.63 14.72 16.59
CA ASP A 185 -7.82 14.34 17.37
C ASP A 185 -8.44 13.02 16.91
N TRP A 186 -8.33 12.64 15.63
CA TRP A 186 -9.03 11.48 15.07
C TRP A 186 -8.10 10.37 14.54
N LEU A 187 -6.84 10.69 14.24
CA LEU A 187 -5.84 9.75 13.72
C LEU A 187 -4.76 9.44 14.77
N PHE A 188 -4.05 8.34 14.57
CA PHE A 188 -2.95 7.88 15.43
C PHE A 188 -1.56 7.99 14.77
N HIS A 189 -1.54 8.50 13.53
CA HIS A 189 -0.36 8.53 12.67
C HIS A 189 0.59 9.67 13.04
N GLY A 190 1.86 9.34 13.20
CA GLY A 190 2.97 10.28 13.37
C GLY A 190 3.39 10.95 12.05
N PRO A 191 4.33 11.91 12.10
CA PRO A 191 4.66 12.82 10.99
C PRO A 191 4.93 12.15 9.64
N LEU A 192 5.65 11.01 9.58
CA LEU A 192 5.94 10.32 8.32
C LEU A 192 4.67 9.85 7.59
N PHE A 193 3.60 9.57 8.34
CA PHE A 193 2.31 9.14 7.79
C PHE A 193 1.30 10.30 7.66
N GLN A 194 1.69 11.54 7.94
CA GLN A 194 0.81 12.70 7.75
C GLN A 194 0.77 13.17 6.29
N GLY A 195 0.37 12.28 5.38
CA GLY A 195 0.38 12.51 3.94
C GLY A 195 -0.85 13.23 3.37
N ILE A 196 -1.94 13.37 4.13
CA ILE A 196 -3.08 14.22 3.74
C ILE A 196 -2.65 15.67 3.90
N THR A 197 -2.78 16.47 2.84
CA THR A 197 -2.42 17.90 2.84
C THR A 197 -3.62 18.82 2.79
N ALA A 198 -4.72 18.36 2.19
CA ALA A 198 -5.99 19.07 2.15
C ALA A 198 -7.15 18.06 2.04
N VAL A 199 -8.28 18.37 2.67
CA VAL A 199 -9.57 17.70 2.43
C VAL A 199 -10.48 18.74 1.78
N GLY A 200 -10.69 18.61 0.47
CA GLY A 200 -11.43 19.60 -0.30
C GLY A 200 -12.94 19.51 -0.04
N ALA A 201 -13.47 18.29 0.00
CA ALA A 201 -14.89 18.06 0.27
C ALA A 201 -15.14 16.66 0.80
N ILE A 202 -16.20 16.51 1.59
CA ILE A 202 -16.65 15.23 2.16
C ILE A 202 -18.18 15.15 2.15
N GLY A 203 -18.72 13.97 1.88
CA GLY A 203 -20.16 13.72 1.84
C GLY A 203 -20.48 12.23 2.06
N PRO A 204 -21.77 11.85 2.09
CA PRO A 204 -22.18 10.47 2.41
C PRO A 204 -21.64 9.42 1.44
N THR A 205 -21.31 9.78 0.20
CA THR A 205 -20.79 8.85 -0.81
C THR A 205 -19.26 8.87 -0.94
N GLY A 206 -18.54 9.71 -0.18
CA GLY A 206 -17.09 9.76 -0.28
C GLY A 206 -16.42 11.06 0.15
N ALA A 207 -15.20 11.27 -0.34
CA ALA A 207 -14.41 12.47 -0.11
C ALA A 207 -13.45 12.76 -1.26
N ARG A 208 -12.98 14.01 -1.33
CA ARG A 208 -11.87 14.44 -2.18
C ARG A 208 -10.77 15.05 -1.34
N ALA A 209 -9.54 14.64 -1.57
CA ALA A 209 -8.37 15.08 -0.82
C ALA A 209 -7.16 15.32 -1.72
N THR A 210 -6.14 15.97 -1.18
CA THR A 210 -4.82 16.08 -1.78
C THR A 210 -3.82 15.35 -0.89
N LEU A 211 -3.08 14.41 -1.47
CA LEU A 211 -2.09 13.60 -0.79
C LEU A 211 -0.67 13.98 -1.24
N ARG A 212 0.31 13.76 -0.37
CA ARG A 212 1.73 13.99 -0.66
C ARG A 212 2.44 12.66 -0.92
N HIS A 213 3.29 12.64 -1.94
CA HIS A 213 4.23 11.54 -2.17
C HIS A 213 5.19 11.39 -0.99
N SER A 214 5.54 10.16 -0.65
CA SER A 214 6.66 9.86 0.23
C SER A 214 7.91 9.48 -0.57
N SER A 215 8.98 9.14 0.14
CA SER A 215 10.14 8.51 -0.47
C SER A 215 10.78 7.54 0.52
N PRO A 216 11.51 6.52 0.03
CA PRO A 216 12.25 5.61 0.90
C PRO A 216 13.20 6.32 1.85
N GLN A 217 13.83 7.42 1.41
CA GLN A 217 14.83 8.16 2.18
C GLN A 217 14.26 8.81 3.45
N LEU A 218 12.95 9.07 3.50
CA LEU A 218 12.28 9.55 4.71
C LEU A 218 11.85 8.39 5.61
N CYS A 219 11.47 7.25 5.03
CA CYS A 219 10.89 6.13 5.75
C CYS A 219 11.91 5.13 6.29
N LEU A 220 13.12 5.10 5.74
CA LEU A 220 14.14 4.11 6.06
C LEU A 220 15.50 4.76 6.37
N ASN A 221 16.20 4.21 7.34
CA ASN A 221 17.55 4.61 7.71
C ASN A 221 18.59 3.98 6.77
N GLY A 222 19.80 4.55 6.71
CA GLY A 222 20.93 3.99 5.97
C GLY A 222 21.02 4.35 4.49
N GLY A 223 20.27 5.37 4.04
CA GLY A 223 20.36 5.88 2.67
C GLY A 223 19.86 4.88 1.62
N PRO A 224 18.59 4.46 1.68
CA PRO A 224 18.04 3.49 0.75
C PRO A 224 18.16 3.98 -0.71
N ALA A 225 18.59 3.08 -1.59
CA ALA A 225 18.56 3.29 -3.02
C ALA A 225 17.20 2.89 -3.61
N GLY A 226 16.85 3.46 -4.76
CA GLY A 226 15.59 3.18 -5.45
C GLY A 226 14.43 4.06 -4.98
N ASP A 227 13.25 3.70 -5.45
CA ASP A 227 11.98 4.36 -5.18
C ASP A 227 10.91 3.28 -4.93
N TRP A 228 9.78 3.68 -4.37
CA TRP A 228 8.66 2.75 -4.14
C TRP A 228 8.09 2.21 -5.45
N LEU A 229 7.73 0.92 -5.46
CA LEU A 229 6.89 0.34 -6.52
C LEU A 229 5.44 0.81 -6.35
N ILE A 230 5.00 0.84 -5.09
CA ILE A 230 3.69 1.30 -4.62
C ILE A 230 3.96 2.18 -3.38
N ASP A 231 3.77 3.50 -3.50
CA ASP A 231 4.06 4.42 -2.38
C ASP A 231 3.19 4.08 -1.15
N PRO A 232 3.78 3.51 -0.09
CA PRO A 232 3.01 2.97 1.02
C PRO A 232 2.39 4.08 1.87
N VAL A 233 2.97 5.28 1.92
CA VAL A 233 2.41 6.40 2.68
C VAL A 233 1.23 7.02 1.93
N VAL A 234 1.26 7.05 0.59
CA VAL A 234 0.11 7.48 -0.22
C VAL A 234 -1.06 6.52 -0.05
N ILE A 235 -0.80 5.21 -0.11
CA ILE A 235 -1.82 4.18 0.15
C ILE A 235 -2.39 4.35 1.56
N ASP A 236 -1.53 4.46 2.58
CA ASP A 236 -1.97 4.64 3.96
C ASP A 236 -2.77 5.92 4.17
N SER A 237 -2.36 7.04 3.55
CA SER A 237 -3.09 8.31 3.59
C SER A 237 -4.49 8.21 2.96
N ALA A 238 -4.65 7.40 1.92
CA ALA A 238 -5.96 7.09 1.37
C ALA A 238 -6.83 6.27 2.35
N LEU A 239 -6.23 5.32 3.09
CA LEU A 239 -6.93 4.59 4.16
C LEU A 239 -7.31 5.51 5.33
N GLN A 240 -6.45 6.47 5.66
CA GLN A 240 -6.74 7.51 6.64
C GLN A 240 -7.93 8.38 6.20
N MET A 241 -8.09 8.69 4.91
CA MET A 241 -9.29 9.38 4.41
C MET A 241 -10.57 8.56 4.62
N GLN A 242 -10.53 7.24 4.42
CA GLN A 242 -11.66 6.36 4.75
C GLN A 242 -11.96 6.35 6.25
N LEU A 243 -10.93 6.40 7.09
CA LEU A 243 -11.06 6.53 8.54
C LEU A 243 -11.71 7.87 8.92
N LEU A 244 -11.26 9.00 8.36
CA LEU A 244 -11.86 10.32 8.60
C LEU A 244 -13.34 10.36 8.18
N TRP A 245 -13.67 9.75 7.04
CA TRP A 245 -15.07 9.60 6.61
C TRP A 245 -15.89 8.80 7.62
N ALA A 246 -15.40 7.64 8.06
CA ALA A 246 -16.11 6.81 9.03
C ALA A 246 -16.23 7.48 10.41
N ARG A 247 -15.25 8.31 10.80
CA ARG A 247 -15.33 9.13 12.01
C ARG A 247 -16.45 10.16 11.91
N LEU A 248 -16.54 10.86 10.78
CA LEU A 248 -17.54 11.88 10.58
C LEU A 248 -18.96 11.29 10.50
N HIS A 249 -19.14 10.20 9.75
CA HIS A 249 -20.46 9.66 9.44
C HIS A 249 -20.96 8.59 10.41
N TRP A 250 -20.06 7.79 10.99
CA TRP A 250 -20.41 6.65 11.84
C TRP A 250 -19.83 6.74 13.25
N ASN A 251 -18.99 7.76 13.53
CA ASN A 251 -18.26 7.92 14.78
C ASN A 251 -17.47 6.67 15.20
N VAL A 252 -16.82 6.02 14.22
CA VAL A 252 -15.94 4.86 14.45
C VAL A 252 -14.57 5.08 13.82
N THR A 253 -13.56 4.41 14.36
CA THR A 253 -12.23 4.31 13.74
C THR A 253 -12.14 3.02 12.96
N MET A 254 -11.76 3.11 11.69
CA MET A 254 -11.55 1.97 10.80
C MET A 254 -10.11 1.47 10.90
N LEU A 255 -9.93 0.16 10.93
CA LEU A 255 -8.64 -0.50 10.68
C LEU A 255 -8.73 -1.34 9.41
N PRO A 256 -7.71 -1.33 8.54
CA PRO A 256 -7.72 -2.08 7.30
C PRO A 256 -7.71 -3.59 7.57
N SER A 257 -8.54 -4.34 6.85
CA SER A 257 -8.60 -5.81 6.96
C SER A 257 -8.32 -6.51 5.63
N ALA A 258 -8.68 -5.90 4.52
CA ALA A 258 -8.54 -6.51 3.20
C ALA A 258 -8.66 -5.49 2.07
N LEU A 259 -8.13 -5.87 0.90
CA LEU A 259 -8.24 -5.12 -0.35
C LEU A 259 -8.51 -6.12 -1.48
N GLN A 260 -9.39 -5.80 -2.41
CA GLN A 260 -9.61 -6.66 -3.57
C GLN A 260 -8.54 -6.46 -4.63
N GLU A 261 -8.20 -5.22 -4.98
CA GLU A 261 -7.13 -4.94 -5.95
C GLU A 261 -6.57 -3.54 -5.78
N TYR A 262 -5.26 -3.41 -5.71
CA TYR A 262 -4.57 -2.21 -6.14
C TYR A 262 -4.05 -2.46 -7.56
N ARG A 263 -4.49 -1.63 -8.50
CA ARG A 263 -4.00 -1.60 -9.89
C ARG A 263 -3.15 -0.34 -10.06
N ARG A 264 -1.93 -0.53 -10.52
CA ARG A 264 -1.06 0.57 -10.95
C ARG A 264 -1.42 0.89 -12.40
N PHE A 265 -1.52 2.17 -12.75
CA PHE A 265 -1.62 2.62 -14.14
C PHE A 265 -0.37 3.37 -14.55
N ARG A 266 0.16 4.19 -13.64
CA ARG A 266 1.39 4.95 -13.80
C ARG A 266 2.19 4.91 -12.50
N PRO A 267 3.47 5.29 -12.51
CA PRO A 267 4.25 5.43 -11.28
C PRO A 267 3.62 6.43 -10.30
N LEU A 268 3.46 6.03 -9.02
CA LEU A 268 3.10 6.94 -7.92
C LEU A 268 4.33 7.69 -7.37
N ARG A 269 5.19 8.20 -8.26
CA ARG A 269 6.41 8.92 -7.86
C ARG A 269 6.26 10.40 -8.16
N ARG A 270 6.99 11.21 -7.39
CA ARG A 270 7.05 12.65 -7.62
C ARG A 270 7.60 12.93 -9.02
N GLU A 271 6.88 13.70 -9.82
CA GLU A 271 7.40 14.11 -11.11
C GLU A 271 8.65 14.99 -10.97
N PRO A 272 9.63 14.86 -11.87
CA PRO A 272 10.74 15.80 -11.94
C PRO A 272 10.19 17.23 -12.08
N ARG A 273 10.75 18.17 -11.32
CA ARG A 273 10.35 19.59 -11.42
C ARG A 273 10.52 20.06 -12.87
N SER A 274 9.44 20.60 -13.45
CA SER A 274 9.59 21.44 -14.64
C SER A 274 10.40 22.69 -14.27
N PRO A 275 11.45 23.06 -15.04
CA PRO A 275 12.17 24.30 -14.81
C PRO A 275 11.21 25.50 -14.87
N GLY A 276 11.11 26.27 -13.78
CA GLY A 276 10.24 27.45 -13.71
C GLY A 276 8.79 27.21 -13.23
N GLY A 277 8.41 26.00 -12.85
CA GLY A 277 7.11 25.72 -12.24
C GLY A 277 6.98 26.26 -10.80
N PRO A 278 5.74 26.42 -10.27
CA PRO A 278 5.50 26.84 -8.90
C PRO A 278 6.25 25.95 -7.88
N ASN A 279 6.63 26.53 -6.75
CA ASN A 279 7.54 25.89 -5.77
C ASN A 279 6.88 24.78 -4.93
N GLU A 280 5.57 24.58 -5.06
CA GLU A 280 4.83 23.50 -4.41
C GLU A 280 4.84 22.26 -5.32
N ALA A 281 5.33 21.13 -4.82
CA ALA A 281 5.19 19.86 -5.52
C ALA A 281 3.69 19.59 -5.67
N ALA A 282 3.21 19.45 -6.91
CA ALA A 282 1.81 19.15 -7.16
C ALA A 282 1.45 17.85 -6.42
N GLY A 283 0.47 17.93 -5.51
CA GLY A 283 0.02 16.77 -4.74
C GLY A 283 -0.78 15.80 -5.60
N ILE A 284 -0.95 14.58 -5.10
CA ILE A 284 -1.83 13.58 -5.71
C ILE A 284 -3.26 13.97 -5.40
N ARG A 285 -4.09 14.17 -6.42
CA ARG A 285 -5.53 14.32 -6.23
C ARG A 285 -6.11 12.94 -5.91
N HIS A 286 -6.80 12.83 -4.78
CA HIS A 286 -7.37 11.60 -4.29
C HIS A 286 -8.90 11.68 -4.24
N GLU A 287 -9.54 10.62 -4.69
CA GLU A 287 -10.98 10.40 -4.53
C GLU A 287 -11.22 9.15 -3.70
N LEU A 288 -11.96 9.31 -2.61
CA LEU A 288 -12.55 8.21 -1.82
C LEU A 288 -13.99 8.05 -2.28
N ARG A 289 -14.37 6.86 -2.74
CA ARG A 289 -15.75 6.51 -3.09
C ARG A 289 -16.23 5.39 -2.19
N ILE A 290 -17.28 5.65 -1.39
CA ILE A 290 -17.85 4.67 -0.48
C ILE A 290 -18.82 3.79 -1.26
N ARG A 291 -18.64 2.47 -1.17
CA ARG A 291 -19.50 1.51 -1.87
C ARG A 291 -20.85 1.39 -1.17
N PRO A 292 -21.98 1.22 -1.90
CA PRO A 292 -23.32 1.10 -1.32
C PRO A 292 -23.50 -0.03 -0.30
N VAL A 293 -22.68 -1.09 -0.38
CA VAL A 293 -22.70 -2.21 0.59
C VAL A 293 -22.17 -1.84 1.98
N SER A 294 -21.54 -0.67 2.12
CA SER A 294 -20.93 -0.19 3.36
C SER A 294 -21.95 0.04 4.45
N GLN A 295 -21.75 -0.62 5.59
CA GLN A 295 -22.54 -0.42 6.81
C GLN A 295 -21.68 -0.79 8.03
N PRO A 296 -21.80 -0.08 9.16
CA PRO A 296 -21.09 -0.48 10.37
C PRO A 296 -21.33 -1.97 10.70
N PRO A 297 -20.29 -2.74 11.05
CA PRO A 297 -18.92 -2.28 11.31
C PRO A 297 -18.00 -2.29 10.09
N ILE A 298 -18.46 -2.65 8.88
CA ILE A 298 -17.60 -2.83 7.70
C ILE A 298 -17.81 -1.72 6.67
N CYS A 299 -16.74 -0.97 6.38
CA CYS A 299 -16.73 0.02 5.30
C CYS A 299 -16.03 -0.57 4.08
N HIS A 300 -16.67 -0.51 2.92
CA HIS A 300 -16.10 -0.86 1.63
C HIS A 300 -15.87 0.42 0.82
N ALA A 301 -14.65 0.64 0.35
CA ALA A 301 -14.32 1.85 -0.40
C ALA A 301 -13.46 1.55 -1.62
N ASP A 302 -13.63 2.38 -2.64
CA ASP A 302 -12.70 2.50 -3.75
C ASP A 302 -11.91 3.80 -3.59
N HIS A 303 -10.62 3.77 -3.93
CA HIS A 303 -9.75 4.94 -3.88
C HIS A 303 -9.07 5.13 -5.23
N TYR A 304 -9.09 6.35 -5.74
CA TYR A 304 -8.50 6.71 -7.03
C TYR A 304 -7.47 7.80 -6.84
N PHE A 305 -6.33 7.66 -7.51
CA PHE A 305 -5.19 8.56 -7.40
C PHE A 305 -4.93 9.19 -8.76
N TYR A 306 -4.92 10.52 -8.83
CA TYR A 306 -4.71 11.25 -10.07
C TYR A 306 -3.50 12.17 -9.98
N GLY A 307 -2.77 12.25 -11.10
CA GLY A 307 -1.70 13.22 -11.31
C GLY A 307 -2.26 14.64 -11.47
N SER A 308 -1.35 15.62 -11.51
CA SER A 308 -1.71 17.01 -11.77
C SER A 308 -2.27 17.26 -13.18
N ASP A 309 -1.95 16.37 -14.12
CA ASP A 309 -2.48 16.32 -15.49
C ASP A 309 -3.87 15.67 -15.57
N GLY A 310 -4.41 15.20 -14.44
CA GLY A 310 -5.70 14.54 -14.36
C GLY A 310 -5.69 13.06 -14.74
N GLN A 311 -4.54 12.49 -15.13
CA GLN A 311 -4.41 11.08 -15.49
C GLN A 311 -4.47 10.18 -14.24
N LEU A 312 -5.02 8.97 -14.38
CA LEU A 312 -5.10 8.02 -13.27
C LEU A 312 -3.72 7.41 -13.03
N LEU A 313 -3.20 7.55 -11.82
CA LEU A 313 -1.93 6.95 -11.40
C LEU A 313 -2.13 5.52 -10.90
N GLY A 314 -3.21 5.28 -10.17
CA GLY A 314 -3.53 3.99 -9.57
C GLY A 314 -4.93 4.00 -8.98
N ALA A 315 -5.41 2.81 -8.63
CA ALA A 315 -6.68 2.67 -7.93
C ALA A 315 -6.68 1.46 -6.98
N LEU A 316 -7.25 1.66 -5.80
CA LEU A 316 -7.59 0.61 -4.82
C LEU A 316 -9.08 0.31 -4.97
N THR A 317 -9.45 -0.95 -5.12
CA THR A 317 -10.87 -1.36 -5.17
C THR A 317 -11.23 -2.31 -4.05
N ASP A 318 -12.44 -2.12 -3.53
CA ASP A 318 -13.01 -2.87 -2.41
C ASP A 318 -12.07 -2.94 -1.19
N MET A 319 -11.54 -1.78 -0.81
CA MET A 319 -10.79 -1.63 0.42
C MET A 319 -11.75 -1.77 1.61
N MET A 320 -11.56 -2.84 2.39
CA MET A 320 -12.37 -3.18 3.54
C MET A 320 -11.71 -2.66 4.82
N GLY A 321 -12.41 -1.76 5.51
CA GLY A 321 -12.11 -1.40 6.89
C GLY A 321 -13.06 -2.11 7.85
N ALA A 322 -12.57 -2.54 9.00
CA ALA A 322 -13.39 -2.93 10.15
C ALA A 322 -13.36 -1.82 11.21
N GLY A 323 -14.53 -1.33 11.59
CA GLY A 323 -14.71 -0.15 12.43
C GLY A 323 -15.35 -0.46 13.79
N SER A 324 -14.89 0.23 14.82
CA SER A 324 -15.51 0.18 16.16
C SER A 324 -15.37 1.52 16.87
N ALA A 325 -16.38 1.88 17.68
CA ALA A 325 -16.28 3.03 18.58
C ALA A 325 -15.18 2.84 19.64
N ALA A 326 -14.86 1.59 20.03
CA ALA A 326 -13.77 1.32 20.96
C ALA A 326 -12.39 1.71 20.37
N PHE A 327 -12.24 1.63 19.05
CA PHE A 327 -11.03 2.06 18.35
C PHE A 327 -10.87 3.59 18.34
N ASN A 328 -11.88 4.35 18.77
CA ASN A 328 -11.78 5.80 18.84
C ASN A 328 -10.69 6.29 19.80
N ARG A 329 -10.35 5.49 20.81
CA ARG A 329 -9.27 5.73 21.76
C ARG A 329 -7.87 5.76 21.12
N LEU A 330 -7.72 5.21 19.91
CA LEU A 330 -6.42 5.11 19.24
C LEU A 330 -5.90 6.49 18.82
N ALA A 331 -6.81 7.44 18.60
CA ALA A 331 -6.45 8.79 18.20
C ALA A 331 -5.61 9.52 19.26
N GLY A 332 -4.77 10.45 18.82
CA GLY A 332 -3.98 11.29 19.73
C GLY A 332 -2.82 10.55 20.41
N ALA A 333 -2.24 9.53 19.74
CA ALA A 333 -1.13 8.72 20.24
C ALA A 333 0.15 9.51 20.64
N GLY A 334 0.23 10.81 20.35
CA GLY A 334 1.26 11.72 20.86
C GLY A 334 1.02 12.28 22.28
N ARG A 335 -0.03 11.82 23.01
CA ARG A 335 -0.39 12.32 24.36
C ARG A 335 0.23 11.54 25.53
N ARG A 336 1.22 10.69 25.33
CA ARG A 336 1.92 10.00 26.44
C ARG A 336 3.42 9.96 26.25
#